data_AF-A0A1M5XH22-F1
#
_entry.id   AF-A0A1M5XH22-F1
#
_cell.length_a   1.000
_cell.length_b   1.000
_cell.length_c   1.000
_cell.angle_alpha   90.00
_cell.angle_beta   90.00
_cell.angle_gamma   90.00
#
_symmetry.space_group_name_H-M   'P 1'
#
loop_
_entity.id
_entity.type
_entity.pdbx_description
1 polymer ?
#
loop_
_entity_poly.entity_id
_entity_poly.type
_entity_poly.pdbx_seq_one_letter_code
_entity_poly.pdbx_strand_id
1 'polypeptide(L)'
;MKKIDPLFAYFSILAVIQPARIQDIEASAQQLLSPDYAKMLVEAGHLRAAHETARERGLVIQVRRGVYFTAPKARHLVRREGLERSIDNRRLFLMKAQRRRYK
;
A
#
# COMPACT_ATOMS: atom_id res chain seq x y z
N MET A 1 -14.08 11.90 -14.53
CA MET A 1 -13.69 10.68 -13.78
C MET A 1 -12.27 10.85 -13.29
N LYS A 2 -12.01 10.81 -11.97
CA LYS A 2 -10.63 10.84 -11.46
C LYS A 2 -9.90 9.63 -12.03
N LYS A 3 -8.77 9.85 -12.72
CA LYS A 3 -7.93 8.77 -13.24
C LYS A 3 -7.56 7.85 -12.08
N ILE A 4 -7.93 6.59 -12.20
CA ILE A 4 -7.53 5.54 -11.27
C ILE A 4 -6.04 5.32 -11.53
N ASP A 5 -5.21 5.52 -10.51
CA ASP A 5 -3.80 5.13 -10.55
C ASP A 5 -3.60 3.94 -9.60
N PRO A 6 -3.65 2.70 -10.12
CA PRO A 6 -3.44 1.49 -9.33
C PRO A 6 -2.09 1.45 -8.63
N LEU A 7 -1.05 2.01 -9.27
CA LEU A 7 0.31 2.00 -8.74
C LEU A 7 0.41 2.92 -7.53
N PHE A 8 -0.19 4.11 -7.64
CA PHE A 8 -0.30 5.03 -6.52
C PHE A 8 -1.10 4.43 -5.36
N ALA A 9 -2.25 3.80 -5.63
CA ALA A 9 -3.07 3.15 -4.60
C ALA A 9 -2.30 2.02 -3.90
N TYR A 10 -1.62 1.17 -4.68
CA TYR A 10 -0.76 0.10 -4.18
C TYR A 10 0.32 0.64 -3.24
N PHE A 11 1.09 1.66 -3.65
CA PHE A 11 2.15 2.21 -2.82
C PHE A 11 1.62 2.98 -1.62
N SER A 12 0.45 3.61 -1.71
CA SER A 12 -0.19 4.31 -0.59
C SER A 12 -0.59 3.34 0.52
N ILE A 13 -1.16 2.18 0.15
CA ILE A 13 -1.46 1.11 1.12
C ILE A 13 -0.17 0.54 1.67
N LEU A 14 0.78 0.16 0.80
CA LEU A 14 2.05 -0.44 1.21
C LEU A 14 2.84 0.49 2.14
N ALA A 15 2.85 1.80 1.91
CA ALA A 15 3.54 2.76 2.78
C ALA A 15 3.06 2.70 4.23
N VAL A 16 1.78 2.37 4.44
CA VAL A 16 1.14 2.27 5.74
C VAL A 16 1.41 0.92 6.42
N ILE A 17 1.28 -0.19 5.68
CA ILE A 17 1.34 -1.55 6.26
C ILE A 17 2.67 -2.28 6.05
N GLN A 18 3.63 -1.68 5.33
CA GLN A 18 4.91 -2.32 5.04
C GLN A 18 5.69 -2.73 6.32
N PRO A 19 6.38 -3.88 6.29
CA PRO A 19 6.44 -4.84 5.18
C PRO A 19 5.17 -5.70 5.08
N ALA A 20 4.68 -5.98 3.86
CA ALA A 20 3.40 -6.67 3.64
C ALA A 20 3.41 -7.62 2.44
N ARG A 21 2.52 -8.63 2.43
CA ARG A 21 2.22 -9.47 1.26
C ARG A 21 1.17 -8.78 0.37
N ILE A 22 1.04 -9.22 -0.87
CA ILE A 22 -0.01 -8.72 -1.77
C ILE A 22 -1.43 -8.96 -1.21
N GLN A 23 -1.64 -10.10 -0.54
CA GLN A 23 -2.91 -10.43 0.12
C GLN A 23 -3.25 -9.44 1.24
N ASP A 24 -2.24 -9.02 2.02
CA ASP A 24 -2.42 -8.05 3.10
C ASP A 24 -2.76 -6.66 2.53
N ILE A 25 -2.19 -6.32 1.37
CA ILE A 25 -2.49 -5.07 0.64
C ILE A 25 -3.93 -5.07 0.13
N GLU A 26 -4.39 -6.18 -0.48
CA GLU A 26 -5.77 -6.34 -0.93
C GLU A 26 -6.77 -6.26 0.24
N ALA A 27 -6.48 -6.94 1.35
CA ALA A 27 -7.31 -6.88 2.56
C ALA A 27 -7.35 -5.46 3.17
N SER A 28 -6.21 -4.77 3.19
CA SER A 28 -6.09 -3.43 3.75
C SER A 28 -6.70 -2.34 2.86
N ALA A 29 -6.88 -2.61 1.56
CA ALA A 29 -7.49 -1.66 0.63
C ALA A 29 -8.89 -1.23 1.11
N GLN A 30 -9.71 -2.17 1.58
CA GLN A 30 -11.05 -1.90 2.10
C GLN A 30 -11.06 -1.03 3.36
N GLN A 31 -9.98 -1.06 4.15
CA GLN A 31 -9.87 -0.30 5.41
C GLN A 31 -9.28 1.10 5.19
N LEU A 32 -8.45 1.27 4.16
CA LEU A 32 -7.67 2.48 3.94
C LEU A 32 -8.25 3.40 2.87
N LEU A 33 -8.98 2.84 1.90
CA LEU A 33 -9.59 3.56 0.78
C LEU A 33 -11.13 3.57 0.92
N SER A 34 -11.81 4.36 0.09
CA SER A 34 -13.27 4.32 0.04
C SER A 34 -13.76 2.93 -0.43
N PRO A 35 -14.86 2.40 0.13
CA PRO A 35 -15.30 1.02 -0.15
C PRO A 35 -15.48 0.71 -1.64
N ASP A 36 -16.12 1.60 -2.40
CA ASP A 36 -16.35 1.41 -3.84
C ASP A 36 -15.05 1.38 -4.63
N TYR A 37 -14.10 2.25 -4.27
CA TYR A 37 -12.79 2.33 -4.91
C TYR A 37 -11.92 1.12 -4.59
N ALA A 38 -11.94 0.67 -3.33
CA ALA A 38 -11.25 -0.53 -2.89
C ALA A 38 -11.80 -1.78 -3.60
N LYS A 39 -13.14 -1.91 -3.66
CA LYS A 39 -13.81 -3.02 -4.32
C LYS A 39 -13.43 -3.09 -5.80
N MET A 40 -13.52 -1.97 -6.50
CA MET A 40 -13.11 -1.86 -7.90
C MET A 40 -11.63 -2.25 -8.12
N LEU A 41 -10.71 -1.79 -7.26
CA LEU A 41 -9.28 -2.12 -7.38
C LEU A 41 -8.96 -3.60 -7.13
N VAL A 42 -9.71 -4.25 -6.23
CA VAL A 42 -9.52 -5.67 -5.89
C VAL A 42 -10.18 -6.57 -6.93
N GLU A 43 -11.43 -6.33 -7.28
CA GLU A 43 -12.20 -7.16 -8.23
C GLU A 43 -11.61 -7.11 -9.64
N ALA A 44 -11.12 -5.95 -10.08
CA ALA A 44 -10.46 -5.81 -11.38
C ALA A 44 -8.99 -6.25 -11.38
N GLY A 45 -8.47 -6.78 -10.25
CA GLY A 45 -7.09 -7.27 -10.14
C GLY A 45 -6.01 -6.18 -10.28
N HIS A 46 -6.39 -4.90 -10.17
CA HIS A 46 -5.50 -3.76 -10.41
C HIS A 46 -4.34 -3.69 -9.40
N LEU A 47 -4.57 -4.08 -8.15
CA LEU A 47 -3.50 -4.12 -7.13
C LEU A 47 -2.44 -5.19 -7.44
N ARG A 48 -2.84 -6.35 -8.01
CA ARG A 48 -1.89 -7.38 -8.44
C ARG A 48 -1.09 -6.94 -9.66
N ALA A 49 -1.75 -6.35 -10.66
CA ALA A 49 -1.06 -5.80 -11.82
C ALA A 49 -0.05 -4.70 -11.42
N ALA A 50 -0.45 -3.82 -10.49
CA ALA A 50 0.45 -2.81 -9.92
C ALA A 50 1.62 -3.43 -9.15
N HIS A 51 1.39 -4.52 -8.42
CA HIS A 51 2.42 -5.26 -7.72
C HIS A 51 3.48 -5.84 -8.66
N GLU A 52 3.06 -6.53 -9.72
CA GLU A 52 4.00 -7.08 -10.71
C GLU A 52 4.77 -5.97 -11.41
N THR A 53 4.09 -4.89 -11.82
CA THR A 53 4.74 -3.70 -12.38
C THR A 53 5.79 -3.12 -11.41
N ALA A 54 5.46 -3.05 -10.12
CA ALA A 54 6.38 -2.57 -9.10
C ALA A 54 7.58 -3.51 -8.91
N ARG A 55 7.40 -4.82 -9.03
CA ARG A 55 8.47 -5.82 -8.96
C ARG A 55 9.41 -5.72 -10.16
N GLU A 56 8.85 -5.74 -11.37
CA GLU A 56 9.61 -5.64 -12.63
C GLU A 56 10.47 -4.37 -12.68
N ARG A 57 9.92 -3.25 -12.20
CA ARG A 57 10.62 -1.97 -12.15
C ARG A 57 11.55 -1.83 -10.95
N GLY A 58 11.64 -2.84 -10.07
CA GLY A 58 12.44 -2.82 -8.84
C GLY A 58 12.00 -1.75 -7.84
N LEU A 59 10.74 -1.32 -7.89
CA LEU A 59 10.17 -0.31 -6.99
C LEU A 59 9.79 -0.87 -5.61
N VAL A 60 9.84 -2.20 -5.46
CA VAL A 60 9.71 -2.91 -4.18
C VAL A 60 10.91 -3.82 -3.96
N ILE A 61 11.24 -4.02 -2.69
CA ILE A 61 12.28 -4.95 -2.24
C ILE A 61 11.57 -6.10 -1.53
N GLN A 62 11.92 -7.33 -1.90
CA GLN A 62 11.46 -8.51 -1.19
C GLN A 62 12.32 -8.72 0.05
N VAL A 63 11.72 -8.58 1.24
CA VAL A 63 12.42 -8.74 2.53
C VAL A 63 12.37 -10.17 3.06
N ARG A 64 11.31 -10.91 2.71
CA ARG A 64 11.12 -12.35 2.95
C ARG A 64 10.31 -12.92 1.79
N ARG A 65 10.27 -14.24 1.62
CA ARG A 65 9.49 -14.90 0.57
C ARG A 65 8.03 -14.39 0.57
N GLY A 66 7.65 -13.68 -0.49
CA GLY A 66 6.31 -13.10 -0.68
C GLY A 66 5.99 -11.83 0.14
N VAL A 67 6.94 -11.27 0.90
CA VAL A 67 6.76 -10.07 1.71
C VAL A 67 7.61 -8.93 1.16
N TYR A 68 6.98 -7.79 0.93
CA TYR A 68 7.57 -6.69 0.19
C TYR A 68 7.61 -5.40 1.00
N PHE A 69 8.60 -4.58 0.68
CA PHE A 69 8.84 -3.27 1.26
C PHE A 69 9.06 -2.25 0.14
N THR A 70 8.74 -0.98 0.36
CA THR A 70 8.92 0.07 -0.66
C THR A 70 10.40 0.35 -0.87
N ALA A 71 10.88 0.27 -2.12
CA ALA A 71 12.28 0.58 -2.43
C ALA A 71 12.57 2.08 -2.22
N PRO A 72 13.80 2.48 -1.83
CA PRO A 72 14.17 3.88 -1.68
C PRO A 72 13.83 4.74 -2.91
N LYS A 73 14.11 4.22 -4.12
CA LYS A 73 13.80 4.89 -5.38
C LYS A 73 12.31 5.09 -5.64
N ALA A 74 11.43 4.33 -4.99
CA ALA A 74 9.98 4.42 -5.17
C ALA A 74 9.29 5.34 -4.15
N ARG A 75 10.01 5.81 -3.12
CA ARG A 75 9.42 6.65 -2.06
C ARG A 75 8.75 7.91 -2.60
N HIS A 76 9.28 8.49 -3.67
CA HIS A 76 8.72 9.70 -4.28
C HIS A 76 7.32 9.49 -4.90
N LEU A 77 6.94 8.27 -5.26
CA LEU A 77 5.66 7.96 -5.89
C LEU A 77 4.48 8.22 -4.94
N VAL A 78 4.69 8.06 -3.64
CA VAL A 78 3.68 8.34 -2.61
C VAL A 78 3.76 9.78 -2.11
N ARG A 79 4.96 10.38 -2.16
CA ARG A 79 5.25 11.70 -1.60
C ARG A 79 4.84 12.87 -2.50
N ARG A 80 4.70 12.66 -3.80
CA ARG A 80 4.34 13.71 -4.77
C ARG A 80 2.98 14.37 -4.52
N GLU A 81 2.06 13.71 -3.81
CA GLU A 81 0.68 14.18 -3.61
C GLU A 81 0.43 14.87 -2.24
N GLY A 82 1.48 15.26 -1.50
CA GLY A 82 1.32 15.98 -0.22
C GLY A 82 0.72 15.14 0.93
N LEU A 83 0.58 13.83 0.74
CA LEU A 83 -0.02 12.90 1.69
C LEU A 83 0.91 12.45 2.83
N GLU A 84 2.17 12.92 2.88
CA GLU A 84 3.18 12.47 3.85
C GLU A 84 2.67 12.48 5.29
N ARG A 85 2.16 13.63 5.76
CA ARG A 85 1.62 13.75 7.12
C ARG A 85 0.45 12.81 7.39
N SER A 86 -0.43 12.61 6.40
CA SER A 86 -1.59 11.75 6.56
C SER A 86 -1.20 10.27 6.67
N ILE A 87 -0.19 9.84 5.90
CA ILE A 87 0.32 8.47 5.86
C ILE A 87 1.08 8.15 7.13
N ASP A 88 1.94 9.06 7.59
CA ASP A 88 2.70 8.90 8.83
C ASP A 88 1.78 8.81 10.06
N ASN A 89 0.73 9.64 10.10
CA ASN A 89 -0.28 9.59 11.17
C ASN A 89 -1.04 8.25 11.16
N ARG A 90 -1.40 7.73 9.98
CA ARG A 90 -2.09 6.44 9.84
C ARG A 90 -1.19 5.27 10.28
N ARG A 91 0.09 5.33 9.91
CA ARG A 91 1.11 4.36 10.34
C ARG A 91 1.26 4.33 11.87
N LEU A 92 1.35 5.51 12.49
CA LEU A 92 1.43 5.64 13.94
C LEU A 92 0.20 5.05 14.65
N PHE A 93 -1.00 5.30 14.11
CA PHE A 93 -2.24 4.78 14.68
C PHE A 93 -2.32 3.26 14.61
N LEU A 94 -1.97 2.67 13.46
CA LEU A 94 -1.92 1.20 13.30
C LEU A 94 -0.90 0.56 14.25
N MET A 95 0.28 1.17 14.42
CA MET A 95 1.27 0.69 15.39
C MET A 95 0.75 0.74 16.83
N LYS A 96 0.05 1.82 17.22
CA LYS A 96 -0.59 1.91 18.54
C LYS A 96 -1.68 0.85 18.73
N ALA A 97 -2.50 0.60 17.71
CA ALA A 97 -3.56 -0.42 17.74
C ALA A 97 -2.98 -1.83 17.87
N GLN A 98 -1.90 -2.13 17.14
CA GLN A 98 -1.16 -3.40 17.29
C GLN A 98 -0.60 -3.55 18.71
N ARG A 99 0.05 -2.52 19.27
CA ARG A 99 0.57 -2.55 20.65
C ARG A 99 -0.51 -2.81 21.71
N ARG A 100 -1.73 -2.32 21.52
CA ARG A 100 -2.86 -2.57 22.44
C ARG A 100 -3.39 -3.99 22.37
N ARG A 101 -3.31 -4.66 21.20
CA ARG A 101 -3.77 -6.03 21.00
C ARG A 101 -2.82 -7.10 21.54
N TYR A 102 -1.53 -6.80 21.63
CA TYR A 102 -0.49 -7.73 22.12
C TYR A 102 -0.07 -7.45 23.56
N LYS A 103 -0.98 -6.94 24.39
CA LYS A 103 -0.73 -6.70 25.82
C LYS A 103 -1.32 -7.81 26.68
#